data_AF-A0A5M3VWF1-F1
#
_entry.id   AF-A0A5M3VWF1-F1
#
_cell.length_a   1.000
_cell.length_b   1.000
_cell.length_c   1.000
_cell.angle_alpha   90.00
_cell.angle_beta   90.00
_cell.angle_gamma   90.00
#
_symmetry.space_group_name_H-M   'P 1'
#
loop_
_entity.id
_entity.type
_entity.pdbx_description
1 polymer ?
#
loop_
_entity_poly.entity_id
_entity_poly.type
_entity_poly.pdbx_seq_one_letter_code
_entity_poly.pdbx_strand_id
1 'polypeptide(L)'
;MGPGHCDDSSVPAGQRIDAIFCTNDEMALGAVDAVQKHSGPSDIVIIGVDGIPEALATIDTGTTHFRATIVQSTRRAAEVAVDALMRMRAGERVPAELTLPAIWHPMR
;
A
#
# COMPACT_ATOMS: atom_id res chain seq x y z
N MET A 1 22.44 33.49 3.09
CA MET A 1 21.41 32.61 3.68
C MET A 1 20.22 32.60 2.74
N GLY A 2 20.01 31.53 1.99
CA GLY A 2 18.82 31.26 1.18
C GLY A 2 18.48 29.79 1.38
N PRO A 3 17.19 29.42 1.46
CA PRO A 3 16.77 28.14 2.01
C PRO A 3 17.24 27.00 1.10
N GLY A 4 17.86 25.99 1.70
CA GLY A 4 18.25 24.76 1.02
C GLY A 4 17.01 24.08 0.45
N HIS A 5 16.84 24.17 -0.85
CA HIS A 5 15.98 23.25 -1.59
C HIS A 5 16.77 21.93 -1.65
N CYS A 6 16.30 20.93 -0.90
CA CYS A 6 16.80 19.57 -1.08
C CYS A 6 16.53 19.18 -2.54
N ASP A 7 17.62 19.01 -3.28
CA ASP A 7 17.64 18.57 -4.66
C ASP A 7 17.07 17.15 -4.72
N ASP A 8 15.82 17.02 -5.17
CA ASP A 8 15.06 15.77 -5.25
C ASP A 8 15.59 14.93 -6.44
N SER A 9 16.85 14.52 -6.31
CA SER A 9 17.68 13.89 -7.34
C SER A 9 17.38 12.40 -7.58
N SER A 10 16.26 11.89 -7.06
CA SER A 10 15.89 10.47 -7.19
C SER A 10 15.40 10.11 -8.60
N VAL A 11 15.00 11.09 -9.41
CA VAL A 11 14.57 10.90 -10.80
C VAL A 11 15.50 11.71 -11.71
N PRO A 12 16.29 11.05 -12.58
CA PRO A 12 17.10 11.74 -13.58
C PRO A 12 16.23 12.70 -14.40
N ALA A 13 16.68 13.95 -14.57
CA ALA A 13 15.95 14.95 -15.34
C ALA A 13 15.59 14.40 -16.73
N GLY A 14 14.28 14.38 -17.04
CA GLY A 14 13.74 13.88 -18.31
C GLY A 14 13.17 12.46 -18.27
N GLN A 15 13.20 11.74 -17.14
CA GLN A 15 12.49 10.46 -16.99
C GLN A 15 11.05 10.65 -16.51
N ARG A 16 10.11 10.02 -17.21
CA ARG A 16 8.69 9.97 -16.84
C ARG A 16 8.49 8.85 -15.81
N ILE A 17 7.79 9.15 -14.72
CA ILE A 17 7.30 8.13 -13.80
C ILE A 17 5.96 7.61 -14.32
N ASP A 18 5.84 6.29 -14.48
CA ASP A 18 4.60 5.63 -14.92
C ASP A 18 3.77 5.10 -13.76
N ALA A 19 4.43 4.68 -12.68
CA ALA A 19 3.77 4.12 -11.50
C ALA A 19 4.56 4.38 -10.21
N ILE A 20 3.82 4.42 -9.09
CA ILE A 20 4.36 4.51 -7.73
C ILE A 20 3.78 3.33 -6.94
N PHE A 21 4.66 2.49 -6.40
CA PHE A 21 4.28 1.42 -5.48
C PHE A 21 4.64 1.82 -4.06
N CYS A 22 3.64 1.78 -3.17
CA CYS A 22 3.75 2.13 -1.77
C CYS A 22 3.57 0.88 -0.92
N THR A 23 4.44 0.67 0.07
CA THR A 23 4.38 -0.51 0.94
C THR A 23 3.30 -0.43 2.02
N ASN A 24 2.54 0.66 2.07
CA ASN A 24 1.31 0.81 2.84
C ASN A 24 0.40 1.87 2.19
N ASP A 25 -0.85 1.93 2.63
CA ASP A 25 -1.87 2.81 2.07
C ASP A 25 -1.70 4.28 2.48
N GLU A 26 -1.15 4.57 3.66
CA GLU A 26 -0.87 5.96 4.09
C GLU A 26 0.16 6.63 3.18
N MET A 27 1.21 5.91 2.78
CA MET A 27 2.18 6.39 1.80
C MET A 27 1.54 6.55 0.41
N ALA A 28 0.62 5.66 0.03
CA ALA A 28 -0.11 5.78 -1.23
C ALA A 28 -0.97 7.04 -1.25
N LEU A 29 -1.66 7.34 -0.15
CA LEU A 29 -2.44 8.58 0.01
C LEU A 29 -1.54 9.82 -0.03
N GLY A 30 -0.37 9.79 0.62
CA GLY A 30 0.62 10.86 0.51
C GLY A 30 1.14 11.06 -0.92
N ALA A 31 1.33 9.98 -1.67
CA ALA A 31 1.69 10.04 -3.08
C ALA A 31 0.57 10.61 -3.95
N VAL A 32 -0.70 10.26 -3.68
CA VAL A 32 -1.87 10.85 -4.34
C VAL A 32 -1.88 12.37 -4.14
N ASP A 33 -1.70 12.83 -2.91
CA ASP A 33 -1.64 14.25 -2.57
C ASP A 33 -0.50 14.96 -3.30
N ALA A 34 0.68 14.35 -3.34
CA ALA A 34 1.85 14.92 -4.00
C ALA A 34 1.64 15.03 -5.53
N VAL A 35 1.12 13.97 -6.16
CA VAL A 35 0.85 13.92 -7.61
C VAL A 35 -0.23 14.94 -7.98
N GLN A 36 -1.31 15.04 -7.20
CA GLN A 36 -2.37 16.03 -7.42
C GLN A 36 -1.85 17.48 -7.38
N LYS A 37 -0.91 17.78 -6.47
CA LYS A 37 -0.35 19.14 -6.30
C LYS A 37 0.62 19.55 -7.41
N HIS A 38 1.33 18.62 -8.03
CA HIS A 38 2.44 18.93 -8.94
C HIS A 38 2.16 18.72 -10.44
N SER A 39 1.04 18.06 -10.80
CA SER A 39 0.49 17.94 -12.16
C SER A 39 1.50 17.71 -13.32
N GLY A 40 1.68 16.42 -13.66
CA GLY A 40 2.05 15.91 -14.99
C GLY A 40 2.63 14.49 -14.89
N PRO A 41 2.34 13.51 -15.79
CA PRO A 41 1.25 13.33 -16.77
C PRO A 41 0.00 12.66 -16.16
N SER A 42 -1.11 12.68 -16.91
CA SER A 42 -2.46 12.16 -16.59
C SER A 42 -2.57 10.69 -16.17
N ASP A 43 -1.46 9.94 -16.13
CA ASP A 43 -1.50 8.47 -16.17
C ASP A 43 -0.65 7.78 -15.08
N ILE A 44 -0.11 8.51 -14.09
CA ILE A 44 0.63 7.86 -13.00
C ILE A 44 -0.32 6.93 -12.25
N VAL A 45 0.07 5.66 -12.13
CA VAL A 45 -0.67 4.65 -11.38
C VAL A 45 -0.07 4.51 -9.98
N ILE A 46 -0.88 4.71 -8.95
CA ILE A 46 -0.47 4.51 -7.55
C ILE A 46 -1.09 3.21 -7.03
N ILE A 47 -0.25 2.37 -6.41
CA ILE A 47 -0.65 1.10 -5.79
C ILE A 47 -0.18 1.07 -4.33
N GLY A 48 -1.08 0.70 -3.43
CA GLY A 48 -0.84 0.59 -1.99
C GLY A 48 -0.89 -0.85 -1.46
N VAL A 49 -0.78 -0.98 -0.15
CA VAL A 49 -0.90 -2.22 0.63
C VAL A 49 -1.63 -1.87 1.92
N ASP A 50 -2.43 -2.79 2.45
CA ASP A 50 -3.18 -2.80 3.73
C ASP A 50 -4.68 -2.93 3.49
N GLY A 51 -5.24 -2.13 2.59
CA GLY A 51 -6.68 -2.06 2.33
C GLY A 51 -7.43 -1.27 3.41
N ILE A 52 -6.86 -0.16 3.89
CA ILE A 52 -7.52 0.69 4.90
C ILE A 52 -8.78 1.35 4.31
N PRO A 53 -9.80 1.67 5.13
CA PRO A 53 -11.07 2.21 4.62
C PRO A 53 -10.92 3.45 3.73
N GLU A 54 -9.98 4.32 4.07
CA GLU A 54 -9.69 5.55 3.30
C GLU A 54 -9.10 5.26 1.92
N ALA A 55 -8.20 4.27 1.81
CA ALA A 55 -7.65 3.85 0.53
C ALA A 55 -8.72 3.21 -0.36
N LEU A 56 -9.56 2.33 0.21
CA LEU A 56 -10.67 1.71 -0.52
C LEU A 56 -11.64 2.77 -1.06
N ALA A 57 -12.06 3.72 -0.22
CA ALA A 57 -12.93 4.82 -0.63
C ALA A 57 -12.28 5.67 -1.73
N THR A 58 -10.99 5.98 -1.60
CA THR A 58 -10.23 6.76 -2.58
C THR A 58 -10.13 6.06 -3.94
N ILE A 59 -9.87 4.75 -3.94
CA ILE A 59 -9.83 3.90 -5.14
C ILE A 59 -11.22 3.84 -5.80
N ASP A 60 -12.28 3.64 -5.00
CA ASP A 60 -13.65 3.48 -5.47
C ASP A 60 -14.23 4.74 -6.12
N THR A 61 -13.70 5.92 -5.79
CA THR A 61 -14.06 7.15 -6.52
C THR A 61 -13.76 7.07 -8.01
N GLY A 62 -12.72 6.31 -8.39
CA GLY A 62 -12.22 6.23 -9.77
C GLY A 62 -11.62 7.52 -10.33
N THR A 63 -11.59 8.61 -9.55
CA THR A 63 -11.16 9.95 -9.99
C THR A 63 -9.71 10.28 -9.62
N THR A 64 -9.05 9.44 -8.82
CA THR A 64 -7.68 9.66 -8.36
C THR A 64 -6.66 8.77 -9.09
N HIS A 65 -5.38 9.04 -8.85
CA HIS A 65 -4.26 8.20 -9.30
C HIS A 65 -4.14 6.90 -8.51
N PHE A 66 -4.86 6.74 -7.39
CA PHE A 66 -4.86 5.52 -6.59
C PHE A 66 -5.72 4.45 -7.27
N ARG A 67 -5.10 3.44 -7.87
CA ARG A 67 -5.80 2.46 -8.71
C ARG A 67 -6.04 1.11 -8.05
N ALA A 68 -5.18 0.72 -7.11
CA ALA A 68 -5.34 -0.56 -6.42
C ALA A 68 -4.61 -0.59 -5.07
N THR A 69 -5.06 -1.45 -4.17
CA THR A 69 -4.33 -1.80 -2.95
C THR A 69 -4.37 -3.31 -2.71
N ILE A 70 -3.32 -3.86 -2.12
CA ILE A 70 -3.30 -5.24 -1.62
C ILE A 70 -3.90 -5.24 -0.22
N VAL A 71 -5.12 -5.77 -0.11
CA VAL A 71 -5.86 -5.85 1.15
C VAL A 71 -5.31 -6.99 2.01
N GLN A 72 -4.94 -6.64 3.24
CA GLN A 72 -4.51 -7.57 4.26
C GLN A 72 -5.56 -7.69 5.35
N SER A 73 -5.89 -8.94 5.73
CA SER A 73 -6.82 -9.16 6.85
C SER A 73 -6.04 -9.24 8.17
N THR A 74 -5.83 -8.10 8.81
CA THR A 74 -5.18 -8.02 10.13
C THR A 74 -5.93 -8.84 11.18
N ARG A 75 -7.27 -8.86 11.09
CA ARG A 75 -8.12 -9.70 11.94
C ARG A 75 -7.80 -11.18 11.78
N ARG A 76 -7.76 -11.68 10.53
CA ARG A 76 -7.46 -13.10 10.27
C ARG A 76 -6.03 -13.45 10.68
N ALA A 77 -5.09 -12.54 10.47
CA ALA A 77 -3.71 -12.69 10.95
C ALA A 77 -3.67 -12.86 12.48
N ALA A 78 -4.40 -12.02 13.22
CA ALA A 78 -4.50 -12.12 14.67
C ALA A 78 -5.18 -13.43 15.12
N GLU A 79 -6.28 -13.82 14.50
CA GLU A 79 -6.99 -15.08 14.79
C GLU A 79 -6.07 -16.29 14.59
N VAL A 80 -5.35 -16.35 13.47
CA VAL A 80 -4.43 -17.45 13.14
C VAL A 80 -3.22 -17.46 14.07
N ALA A 81 -2.70 -16.29 14.46
CA ALA A 81 -1.59 -16.20 15.41
C ALA A 81 -2.00 -16.70 16.81
N VAL A 82 -3.20 -16.35 17.27
CA VAL A 82 -3.72 -16.81 18.57
C VAL A 82 -4.03 -18.32 18.53
N ASP A 83 -4.62 -18.82 17.44
CA ASP A 83 -4.83 -20.27 17.25
C ASP A 83 -3.51 -21.05 17.30
N ALA A 84 -2.51 -20.60 16.56
CA ALA A 84 -1.17 -21.17 16.57
C ALA A 84 -0.57 -21.21 17.98
N LEU A 85 -0.67 -20.11 18.74
CA LEU A 85 -0.20 -20.05 20.12
C LEU A 85 -0.93 -21.07 21.02
N MET A 86 -2.25 -21.19 20.90
CA MET A 86 -3.04 -22.13 21.69
C MET A 86 -2.69 -23.59 21.39
N ARG A 87 -2.44 -23.91 20.12
CA ARG A 87 -2.01 -25.24 19.68
C ARG A 87 -0.60 -25.57 20.17
N MET A 88 0.34 -24.63 20.09
CA MET A 88 1.68 -24.78 20.67
C MET A 88 1.62 -25.02 22.18
N ARG A 89 0.74 -24.30 22.91
CA ARG A 89 0.51 -24.52 24.35
C ARG A 89 -0.02 -25.93 24.65
N ALA A 90 -0.79 -26.51 23.73
CA ALA A 90 -1.29 -27.88 23.82
C ALA A 90 -0.25 -28.95 23.46
N GLY A 91 0.98 -28.56 23.08
CA GLY A 91 2.04 -29.47 22.66
C GLY A 91 1.96 -29.91 21.20
N GLU A 92 1.08 -29.29 20.40
CA GLU A 92 0.99 -29.56 18.97
C GLU A 92 2.16 -28.95 18.21
N ARG A 93 2.52 -29.57 17.08
CA ARG A 93 3.45 -28.96 16.12
C ARG A 93 2.69 -28.01 15.21
N VAL A 94 3.14 -26.77 15.16
CA VAL A 94 2.63 -25.74 14.26
C VAL A 94 3.71 -25.44 13.21
N PRO A 95 3.34 -25.19 11.94
CA PRO A 95 4.29 -24.74 10.92
C PRO A 95 5.05 -23.48 11.34
N ALA A 96 6.33 -23.38 10.93
CA ALA A 96 7.15 -22.20 11.19
C ALA A 96 6.66 -20.95 10.43
N GLU A 97 5.93 -21.15 9.34
CA GLU A 97 5.36 -20.10 8.51
C GLU A 97 3.88 -20.39 8.25
N LEU A 98 3.05 -19.38 8.47
CA LEU A 98 1.61 -19.40 8.22
C LEU A 98 1.26 -18.25 7.29
N THR A 99 1.22 -18.52 5.98
CA THR A 99 0.89 -17.52 4.97
C THR A 99 -0.62 -17.39 4.81
N LEU A 100 -1.11 -16.15 4.88
CA LEU A 100 -2.51 -15.85 4.61
C LEU A 100 -2.66 -15.29 3.19
N PRO A 101 -3.71 -15.68 2.44
CA PRO A 101 -3.97 -15.07 1.16
C PRO A 101 -4.33 -13.61 1.35
N ALA A 102 -3.71 -12.75 0.56
CA ALA A 102 -4.13 -11.37 0.36
C ALA A 102 -4.99 -11.28 -0.90
N ILE A 103 -5.84 -10.26 -0.95
CA ILE A 103 -6.65 -9.95 -2.13
C ILE A 103 -6.29 -8.55 -2.62
N TRP A 104 -6.39 -8.31 -3.92
CA TRP A 104 -6.30 -6.94 -4.45
C TRP A 104 -7.68 -6.29 -4.50
N HIS A 105 -7.74 -4.97 -4.32
CA HIS A 105 -8.92 -4.15 -4.53
C HIS A 105 -8.61 -3.06 -5.56
N PRO A 106 -9.43 -2.82 -6.60
CA PRO A 106 -10.62 -3.62 -6.94
C PRO A 106 -10.21 -4.99 -7.52
N MET A 107 -11.00 -6.03 -7.23
CA MET A 107 -10.87 -7.30 -7.96
C MET A 107 -11.38 -7.10 -9.39
N ARG A 108 -10.47 -7.06 -10.35
CA ARG A 108 -10.78 -7.15 -11.78
C ARG A 108 -10.36 -8.50 -12.34
#